data_AF-A0A968NUQ6-F1
#
_entry.id   AF-A0A968NUQ6-F1
#
_cell.length_a   1.000
_cell.length_b   1.000
_cell.length_c   1.000
_cell.angle_alpha   90.00
_cell.angle_beta   90.00
_cell.angle_gamma   90.00
#
_symmetry.space_group_name_H-M   'P 1'
#
loop_
_entity.id
_entity.type
_entity.pdbx_description
1 polymer ?
#
loop_
_entity_poly.entity_id
_entity_poly.type
_entity_poly.pdbx_seq_one_letter_code
_entity_poly.pdbx_strand_id
1 'polypeptide(L)'
;MGKAGKALKQVLETYDISQNRVASVMGIGRSNVHRWVNEIRDPGAEMVIQLRDALHQINPAAAEEFVRLYLGQPEGERSEPSDKI
;
A
#
# COMPACT_ATOMS: atom_id res chain seq x y z
N MET A 1 3.89 -14.41 -0.32
CA MET A 1 3.68 -13.05 0.21
C MET A 1 3.86 -12.07 -0.93
N GLY A 2 2.79 -11.45 -1.40
CA GLY A 2 2.93 -10.50 -2.50
C GLY A 2 3.15 -9.08 -2.00
N LYS A 3 3.72 -8.25 -2.88
CA LYS A 3 4.25 -6.93 -2.54
C LYS A 3 3.17 -5.94 -2.13
N ALA A 4 1.95 -6.09 -2.67
CA ALA A 4 0.85 -5.17 -2.41
C ALA A 4 0.30 -5.33 -0.99
N GLY A 5 0.13 -6.56 -0.50
CA GLY A 5 -0.35 -6.81 0.86
C GLY A 5 0.58 -6.22 1.93
N LYS A 6 1.90 -6.39 1.73
CA LYS A 6 2.94 -5.81 2.61
C LYS A 6 2.94 -4.29 2.60
N ALA A 7 2.93 -3.68 1.41
CA ALA A 7 2.86 -2.23 1.28
C ALA A 7 1.60 -1.66 1.94
N LEU A 8 0.45 -2.30 1.73
CA LEU A 8 -0.80 -1.90 2.36
C LEU A 8 -0.70 -1.97 3.89
N LYS A 9 -0.26 -3.11 4.45
CA LYS A 9 -0.12 -3.28 5.89
C LYS A 9 0.72 -2.16 6.52
N GLN A 10 1.89 -1.89 5.94
CA GLN A 10 2.80 -0.86 6.44
C GLN A 10 2.17 0.54 6.38
N VAL A 11 1.47 0.89 5.30
CA VAL A 11 0.77 2.18 5.18
C VAL A 11 -0.35 2.31 6.20
N LEU A 12 -1.15 1.27 6.41
CA LEU A 12 -2.24 1.31 7.40
C LEU A 12 -1.70 1.54 8.81
N GLU A 13 -0.61 0.88 9.18
CA GLU A 13 0.05 1.05 10.47
C GLU A 13 0.69 2.44 10.61
N THR A 14 1.36 2.94 9.57
CA THR A 14 2.09 4.22 9.59
C THR A 14 1.16 5.43 9.71
N TYR A 15 0.01 5.38 9.03
CA TYR A 15 -0.94 6.49 8.96
C TYR A 15 -2.17 6.31 9.87
N ASP A 16 -2.17 5.31 10.76
CA ASP A 16 -3.27 4.95 11.65
C ASP A 16 -4.62 4.77 10.92
N ILE A 17 -4.58 4.11 9.76
CA ILE A 17 -5.75 3.87 8.91
C ILE A 17 -6.29 2.45 9.18
N SER A 18 -7.50 2.36 9.70
CA SER A 18 -8.12 1.04 9.91
C SER A 18 -8.50 0.34 8.59
N GLN A 19 -8.40 -0.99 8.58
CA GLN A 19 -8.88 -1.83 7.46
C GLN A 19 -10.36 -1.59 7.14
N ASN A 20 -11.17 -1.31 8.16
CA ASN A 20 -12.59 -0.99 8.03
C ASN A 20 -12.82 0.30 7.24
N ARG A 21 -11.99 1.33 7.48
CA ARG A 21 -12.09 2.59 6.76
C ARG A 21 -11.79 2.40 5.28
N VAL A 22 -10.74 1.65 4.94
CA VAL A 22 -10.40 1.30 3.55
C VAL A 22 -11.55 0.53 2.88
N ALA A 23 -12.06 -0.52 3.52
CA ALA A 23 -13.15 -1.32 2.98
C ALA A 23 -14.41 -0.46 2.71
N SER A 24 -14.72 0.46 3.63
CA SER A 24 -15.88 1.36 3.49
C SER A 24 -15.72 2.34 2.33
N VAL A 25 -14.53 2.94 2.15
CA VAL A 25 -14.27 3.88 1.05
C VAL A 25 -14.25 3.16 -0.30
N MET A 26 -13.71 1.93 -0.35
CA MET A 26 -13.71 1.10 -1.55
C MET A 26 -15.07 0.49 -1.89
N GLY A 27 -16.05 0.51 -0.97
CA GLY A 27 -17.34 -0.15 -1.16
C GLY A 27 -17.26 -1.67 -1.23
N ILE A 28 -16.27 -2.29 -0.60
CA ILE A 28 -16.04 -3.75 -0.62
C ILE A 28 -16.17 -4.38 0.77
N GLY A 29 -16.33 -5.71 0.81
CA GLY A 29 -16.34 -6.45 2.07
C GLY A 29 -15.00 -6.36 2.81
N ARG A 30 -15.04 -6.13 4.12
CA ARG A 30 -13.87 -6.07 5.03
C ARG A 30 -12.97 -7.31 4.94
N SER A 31 -13.55 -8.48 4.64
CA SER A 31 -12.81 -9.74 4.47
C SER A 31 -11.81 -9.69 3.31
N ASN A 32 -12.03 -8.85 2.29
CA ASN A 32 -11.03 -8.63 1.23
C ASN A 32 -9.79 -7.93 1.78
N VAL A 33 -9.98 -6.79 2.45
CA VAL A 33 -8.88 -6.01 3.05
C VAL A 33 -8.13 -6.84 4.09
N HIS A 34 -8.86 -7.60 4.91
CA HIS A 34 -8.25 -8.53 5.86
C HIS A 34 -7.34 -9.56 5.19
N ARG A 35 -7.78 -10.17 4.08
CA ARG A 35 -6.95 -11.14 3.34
C ARG A 35 -5.69 -10.51 2.75
N TRP A 36 -5.76 -9.26 2.31
CA TRP A 36 -4.61 -8.53 1.77
C TRP A 36 -3.60 -8.18 2.85
N VAL A 37 -4.05 -7.60 3.97
CA VAL A 37 -3.19 -7.16 5.08
C VAL A 37 -2.56 -8.34 5.83
N ASN A 38 -3.27 -9.47 5.94
CA ASN A 38 -2.75 -10.69 6.57
C ASN A 38 -2.07 -11.64 5.58
N GLU A 39 -1.77 -11.16 4.37
CA GLU A 39 -0.98 -11.89 3.36
C GLU A 39 -1.57 -13.25 2.96
N ILE A 40 -2.88 -13.44 3.14
CA ILE A 40 -3.63 -14.64 2.74
C ILE A 40 -3.75 -14.69 1.21
N ARG A 41 -3.98 -13.54 0.58
CA ARG A 41 -4.06 -13.36 -0.87
C ARG A 41 -3.74 -11.91 -1.19
N ASP A 42 -3.01 -11.67 -2.28
CA ASP A 42 -2.78 -10.30 -2.76
C ASP A 42 -3.99 -9.74 -3.52
N PRO A 43 -4.22 -8.41 -3.47
CA PRO A 43 -5.17 -7.76 -4.36
C PRO A 43 -4.77 -7.99 -5.82
N GLY A 44 -5.77 -8.17 -6.70
CA GLY A 44 -5.53 -8.15 -8.15
C GLY A 44 -5.12 -6.76 -8.64
N ALA A 45 -4.56 -6.65 -9.85
CA ALA A 45 -4.04 -5.39 -10.39
C ALA A 45 -5.08 -4.25 -10.35
N GLU A 46 -6.32 -4.51 -10.76
CA GLU A 46 -7.41 -3.53 -10.71
C GLU A 46 -7.72 -3.08 -9.26
N MET A 47 -7.67 -4.01 -8.31
CA MET A 47 -7.90 -3.68 -6.90
C MET A 47 -6.76 -2.83 -6.32
N VAL A 48 -5.53 -2.95 -6.84
CA VAL A 48 -4.41 -2.09 -6.44
C VAL A 48 -4.66 -0.64 -6.85
N ILE A 49 -5.22 -0.42 -8.04
CA ILE A 49 -5.59 0.92 -8.52
C ILE A 49 -6.67 1.52 -7.62
N GLN A 50 -7.74 0.77 -7.37
CA GLN A 50 -8.83 1.22 -6.49
C GLN A 50 -8.36 1.44 -5.04
N LEU A 51 -7.41 0.64 -4.57
CA LEU A 51 -6.83 0.79 -3.24
C LEU A 51 -6.03 2.08 -3.12
N ARG A 52 -5.20 2.42 -4.12
CA ARG A 52 -4.51 3.71 -4.19
C ARG A 52 -5.51 4.86 -4.12
N ASP A 53 -6.59 4.79 -4.90
CA ASP A 53 -7.58 5.88 -4.97
C ASP A 53 -8.36 6.01 -3.65
N ALA A 54 -8.71 4.89 -3.01
CA ALA A 54 -9.33 4.90 -1.69
C ALA A 54 -8.40 5.44 -0.61
N LEU A 55 -7.12 5.06 -0.63
CA LEU A 55 -6.12 5.64 0.27
C LEU A 55 -5.99 7.15 0.03
N HIS A 56 -6.03 7.61 -1.23
CA HIS A 56 -5.89 9.04 -1.54
C HIS A 56 -7.05 9.86 -0.99
N GLN A 57 -8.27 9.31 -1.04
CA GLN A 57 -9.46 9.93 -0.41
C GLN A 57 -9.37 9.96 1.12
N ILE A 58 -8.70 8.99 1.75
CA ILE A 58 -8.53 8.94 3.22
C ILE A 58 -7.40 9.88 3.65
N ASN A 59 -6.25 9.76 3.01
CA ASN A 59 -5.02 10.51 3.26
C ASN A 59 -4.13 10.47 2.00
N PRO A 60 -3.94 11.60 1.29
CA PRO A 60 -3.12 11.66 0.08
C PRO A 60 -1.70 11.11 0.25
N ALA A 61 -1.04 11.40 1.38
CA ALA A 61 0.31 10.92 1.64
C ALA A 61 0.37 9.40 1.83
N ALA A 62 -0.67 8.79 2.39
CA ALA A 62 -0.76 7.33 2.52
C ALA A 62 -0.83 6.64 1.14
N ALA A 63 -1.51 7.26 0.17
CA ALA A 63 -1.57 6.74 -1.20
C ALA A 63 -0.22 6.84 -1.92
N GLU A 64 0.47 7.96 -1.79
CA GLU A 64 1.81 8.16 -2.35
C GLU A 64 2.80 7.14 -1.78
N GLU A 65 2.78 6.95 -0.47
CA GLU A 65 3.63 5.97 0.21
C GLU A 65 3.27 4.53 -0.22
N PHE A 66 1.98 4.21 -0.38
CA PHE A 66 1.56 2.91 -0.89
C PHE A 66 2.13 2.64 -2.29
N VAL A 67 2.03 3.61 -3.21
CA VAL A 67 2.59 3.49 -4.57
C VAL A 67 4.10 3.31 -4.52
N ARG A 68 4.80 4.11 -3.71
CA ARG A 68 6.25 4.04 -3.54
C ARG A 68 6.70 2.66 -3.04
N LEU A 69 6.04 2.13 -2.01
CA LEU A 69 6.34 0.82 -1.44
C LEU A 69 5.99 -0.33 -2.40
N TYR A 70 4.84 -0.23 -3.09
CA TYR A 70 4.37 -1.28 -4.00
C TYR A 70 5.19 -1.36 -5.29
N LEU A 71 5.50 -0.24 -5.93
CA LEU A 71 6.33 -0.24 -7.13
C LEU A 71 7.80 -0.42 -6.79
N GLY A 72 8.24 0.06 -5.61
CA GLY A 72 9.65 0.07 -5.22
C GLY A 72 10.46 1.01 -6.11
N GLN A 73 11.78 1.03 -5.91
CA GLN A 73 12.70 1.72 -6.81
C GLN A 73 13.18 0.74 -7.89
N PRO A 74 13.33 1.20 -9.15
CA PRO A 74 14.01 0.41 -10.16
C PRO A 74 15.47 0.17 -9.72
N GLU A 75 15.99 -1.03 -9.99
CA GLU A 75 17.40 -1.35 -9.70
C GLU A 75 18.30 -0.46 -10.58
N GLY A 76 18.86 0.59 -9.97
CA GLY A 76 19.71 1.57 -10.65
C GLY A 76 19.76 2.94 -9.98
N GLU A 77 18.76 3.28 -9.16
CA GLU A 77 18.67 4.56 -8.43
C GLU A 77 18.99 4.43 -6.92
N ARG A 78 19.60 3.32 -6.50
CA ARG A 78 20.29 3.29 -5.20
C ARG A 78 21.54 4.14 -5.34
N SER A 79 21.43 5.44 -5.11
CA SER A 79 22.57 6.33 -4.94
C SER A 79 23.49 5.71 -3.89
N GLU A 80 24.68 5.27 -4.32
CA GLU A 80 25.73 4.84 -3.42
C GLU A 80 25.94 5.95 -2.38
N PRO A 81 26.16 5.62 -1.09
CA PRO A 81 26.52 6.63 -0.12
C PRO A 81 27.77 7.34 -0.67
N SER A 82 27.63 8.64 -0.93
CA SER A 82 28.74 9.51 -1.27
C SER A 82 29.62 9.60 -0.03
N ASP A 83 30.47 8.58 0.17
CA ASP A 83 31.56 8.65 1.13
C ASP A 83 32.46 9.79 0.69
N LYS A 84 32.42 10.80 1.54
CA LYS A 84 33.10 12.08 1.41
C LYS A 84 34.60 11.83 1.28
N ILE A 85 35.19 12.42 0.24
CA ILE A 85 36.63 12.68 0.12
C ILE A 85 37.03 13.69 1.21
#